data_AF-A0A127CLP3-F1
#
_entry.id   AF-A0A127CLP3-F1
#
_cell.length_a   1.000
_cell.length_b   1.000
_cell.length_c   1.000
_cell.angle_alpha   90.00
_cell.angle_beta   90.00
_cell.angle_gamma   90.00
#
_symmetry.space_group_name_H-M   'P 1'
#
loop_
_entity.id
_entity.type
_entity.pdbx_description
1 polymer ?
#
loop_
_entity_poly.entity_id
_entity_poly.type
_entity_poly.pdbx_seq_one_letter_code
_entity_poly.pdbx_strand_id
1 'polypeptide(L)'
;MTVILLAIGIAQFVGGLTMDRLEMRRIHPASIPGLLPMILGIAITIVAGLQLWGLMRLRENDDGAHVSGLIARAELLKLLGLIAICAAYALFLVGRIHFWAASSLFVASFIIIFEFSSGMPRRALFFMIARAVIIAVAFGGALSYLFEDLFLVRLP
;
A
#
# COMPACT_ATOMS: atom_id res chain seq x y z
N MET A 1 3.01 18.44 1.16
CA MET A 1 2.65 17.01 1.16
C MET A 1 3.88 16.12 1.38
N THR A 2 4.97 16.26 0.61
CA THR A 2 6.20 15.45 0.76
C THR A 2 6.83 15.50 2.15
N VAL A 3 6.91 16.68 2.78
CA VAL A 3 7.44 16.84 4.15
C VAL A 3 6.60 16.08 5.18
N ILE A 4 5.28 16.06 5.00
CA ILE A 4 4.36 15.31 5.88
C ILE A 4 4.60 13.81 5.73
N LEU A 5 4.71 13.31 4.49
CA LEU A 5 5.02 11.90 4.23
C LEU A 5 6.38 11.50 4.80
N LEU A 6 7.39 12.34 4.66
CA LEU A 6 8.71 12.13 5.26
C LEU A 6 8.62 12.02 6.79
N ALA A 7 7.90 12.94 7.43
CA ALA A 7 7.68 12.91 8.88
C ALA A 7 6.92 11.64 9.32
N ILE A 8 5.89 11.24 8.57
CA ILE A 8 5.13 10.01 8.83
C ILE A 8 6.03 8.77 8.67
N GLY A 9 6.85 8.70 7.62
CA GLY A 9 7.77 7.59 7.38
C GLY A 9 8.77 7.43 8.53
N ILE A 10 9.38 8.54 8.96
CA ILE A 10 10.31 8.56 10.10
C ILE A 10 9.57 8.15 11.37
N ALA A 11 8.38 8.68 11.62
CA ALA A 11 7.60 8.35 12.81
C ALA A 11 7.22 6.85 12.86
N GLN A 12 6.86 6.24 11.73
CA GLN A 12 6.60 4.80 11.64
C GLN A 12 7.86 3.97 11.92
N PHE A 13 9.00 4.39 11.37
CA PHE A 13 10.28 3.71 11.60
C PHE A 13 10.72 3.77 13.06
N VAL A 14 10.71 4.98 13.65
CA VAL A 14 11.05 5.19 15.06
C VAL A 14 10.05 4.48 15.97
N GLY A 15 8.76 4.59 15.67
CA GLY A 15 7.69 3.90 16.40
C GLY A 15 7.93 2.39 16.45
N GLY A 16 8.24 1.78 15.30
CA GLY A 16 8.54 0.34 15.24
C GLY A 16 9.83 -0.05 15.97
N LEU A 17 10.85 0.82 16.04
CA LEU A 17 12.06 0.59 16.85
C LEU A 17 11.80 0.62 18.36
N THR A 18 10.86 1.47 18.80
CA THR A 18 10.52 1.62 20.23
C THR A 18 9.59 0.54 20.77
N MET A 19 9.04 -0.32 19.91
CA MET A 19 8.18 -1.41 20.34
C MET A 19 8.97 -2.54 21.01
N ASP A 20 8.42 -3.08 22.09
CA ASP A 20 9.04 -4.17 22.84
C ASP A 20 9.24 -5.41 21.98
N ARG A 21 10.46 -5.97 22.06
CA ARG A 21 10.81 -7.21 21.37
C ARG A 21 10.33 -8.39 22.21
N LEU A 22 9.59 -9.30 21.59
CA LEU A 22 9.06 -10.50 22.24
C LEU A 22 10.14 -11.59 22.49
N GLU A 23 11.42 -11.22 22.40
CA GLU A 23 12.59 -12.11 22.57
C GLU A 23 12.63 -12.73 23.98
N MET A 24 12.17 -12.01 25.01
CA MET A 24 12.05 -12.55 26.38
C MET A 24 11.01 -13.68 26.50
N ARG A 25 10.11 -13.86 25.52
CA ARG A 25 9.07 -14.90 25.54
C ARG A 25 9.41 -16.13 24.68
N ARG A 26 10.64 -16.23 24.13
CA ARG A 26 11.07 -17.29 23.18
C ARG A 26 10.13 -17.45 21.97
N ILE A 27 9.51 -16.36 21.51
CA ILE A 27 8.68 -16.35 20.30
C ILE A 27 9.57 -16.02 19.09
N HIS A 28 9.22 -16.51 17.91
CA HIS A 28 9.99 -16.33 16.68
C HIS A 28 10.26 -14.84 16.41
N PRO A 29 11.52 -14.43 16.10
CA PRO A 29 11.90 -13.03 15.90
C PRO A 29 11.19 -12.33 14.71
N ALA A 30 10.48 -13.06 13.87
CA ALA A 30 9.69 -12.47 12.79
C ALA A 30 8.37 -11.86 13.32
N SER A 31 7.89 -12.28 14.49
CA SER A 31 6.65 -11.78 15.10
C SER A 31 6.83 -10.47 15.88
N ILE A 32 7.90 -9.71 15.65
CA ILE A 32 8.11 -8.42 16.31
C ILE A 32 7.06 -7.42 15.80
N PRO A 33 6.22 -6.82 16.67
CA PRO A 33 5.15 -5.91 16.25
C PRO A 33 5.65 -4.72 15.42
N GLY A 34 6.89 -4.28 15.68
CA GLY A 34 7.55 -3.18 14.99
C GLY A 34 8.05 -3.46 13.58
N LEU A 35 8.07 -4.73 13.11
CA LEU A 35 8.73 -5.08 11.84
C LEU A 35 8.04 -4.48 10.61
N LEU A 36 6.71 -4.63 10.50
CA LEU A 36 5.95 -4.01 9.42
C LEU A 36 6.05 -2.47 9.41
N PRO A 37 5.78 -1.76 10.52
CA PRO A 37 5.89 -0.29 10.53
C PRO A 37 7.33 0.18 10.26
N MET A 38 8.36 -0.56 10.67
CA MET A 38 9.75 -0.24 10.32
C MET A 38 10.00 -0.30 8.82
N ILE A 39 9.63 -1.40 8.16
CA ILE A 39 9.85 -1.59 6.72
C ILE A 39 9.07 -0.53 5.92
N LEU A 40 7.80 -0.31 6.27
CA LEU A 40 6.96 0.67 5.59
C LEU A 40 7.46 2.10 5.83
N GLY A 41 7.89 2.41 7.07
CA GLY A 41 8.46 3.70 7.43
C GLY A 41 9.73 4.02 6.63
N ILE A 42 10.64 3.04 6.48
CA ILE A 42 11.84 3.19 5.63
C ILE A 42 11.43 3.46 4.18
N ALA A 43 10.52 2.66 3.62
CA ALA A 43 10.09 2.81 2.22
C ALA A 43 9.49 4.21 1.96
N ILE A 44 8.58 4.67 2.84
CA ILE A 44 7.98 6.00 2.74
C ILE A 44 9.05 7.09 2.85
N THR A 45 9.99 6.95 3.80
CA THR A 45 11.07 7.93 4.02
C THR A 45 11.96 8.05 2.78
N ILE A 46 12.33 6.91 2.16
CA ILE A 46 13.13 6.90 0.94
C ILE A 46 12.39 7.59 -0.19
N VAL A 47 11.14 7.21 -0.46
CA VAL A 47 10.35 7.78 -1.56
C VAL A 47 10.13 9.27 -1.36
N ALA A 48 9.73 9.69 -0.16
CA ALA A 48 9.53 11.10 0.17
C ALA A 48 10.85 11.90 0.09
N GLY A 49 11.96 11.32 0.52
CA GLY A 49 13.29 11.92 0.44
C GLY A 49 13.75 12.13 -1.00
N LEU A 50 13.57 11.11 -1.86
CA LEU A 50 13.87 11.21 -3.29
C LEU A 50 13.01 12.27 -3.97
N GLN A 51 11.72 12.35 -3.65
CA GLN A 51 10.82 13.37 -4.19
C GLN A 51 11.19 14.77 -3.71
N LEU A 52 11.59 14.93 -2.45
CA LEU A 52 12.07 16.21 -1.92
C LEU A 52 13.36 16.64 -2.61
N TRP A 53 14.28 15.70 -2.85
CA TRP A 53 15.50 15.95 -3.59
C TRP A 53 15.22 16.38 -5.04
N GLY A 54 14.28 15.70 -5.70
CA GLY A 54 13.80 16.09 -7.03
C GLY A 54 13.23 17.51 -7.06
N LEU A 55 12.38 17.88 -6.09
CA LEU A 55 11.86 19.24 -5.97
C LEU A 55 12.97 20.28 -5.75
N MET A 56 13.96 19.99 -4.90
CA MET A 56 15.07 20.91 -4.64
C MET A 56 15.90 21.16 -5.91
N ARG A 57 16.07 20.15 -6.77
CA ARG A 57 16.75 20.28 -8.06
C ARG A 57 15.92 21.04 -9.11
N LEU A 58 14.60 20.91 -9.08
CA LEU A 58 13.69 21.57 -10.03
C LEU A 58 13.39 23.03 -9.65
N ARG A 59 13.55 23.39 -8.38
CA ARG A 59 13.34 24.75 -7.85
C ARG A 59 14.37 25.78 -8.36
N GLU A 60 15.36 25.33 -9.14
CA GLU A 60 16.32 26.17 -9.89
C GLU A 60 15.79 26.57 -11.29
N ASN A 61 14.67 26.01 -11.76
CA ASN A 61 13.97 26.37 -13.02
C ASN A 61 12.46 26.58 -12.80
N ASP A 62 12.14 27.78 -12.33
CA ASP A 62 10.90 28.57 -12.47
C ASP A 62 9.46 28.03 -12.19
N ASP A 63 8.70 28.97 -11.59
CA ASP A 63 7.26 29.28 -11.63
C ASP A 63 6.17 28.19 -11.74
N GLY A 64 5.68 27.77 -10.56
CA GLY A 64 4.44 28.35 -10.00
C GLY A 64 3.12 28.34 -10.80
N ALA A 65 2.82 27.33 -11.62
CA ALA A 65 1.51 27.23 -12.29
C ALA A 65 0.41 26.64 -11.37
N HIS A 66 -0.44 27.50 -10.82
CA HIS A 66 -1.68 27.14 -10.13
C HIS A 66 -2.74 26.59 -11.11
N VAL A 67 -2.84 25.26 -11.22
CA VAL A 67 -3.97 24.55 -11.87
C VAL A 67 -4.72 23.74 -10.81
N SER A 68 -5.34 24.42 -9.84
CA SER A 68 -5.74 23.79 -8.57
C SER A 68 -7.16 23.18 -8.55
N GLY A 69 -8.15 23.78 -9.21
CA GLY A 69 -9.56 23.47 -8.92
C GLY A 69 -10.09 22.12 -9.44
N LEU A 70 -9.88 21.81 -10.72
CA LEU A 70 -10.42 20.59 -11.34
C LEU A 70 -9.58 19.35 -11.04
N ILE A 71 -8.25 19.53 -10.97
CA ILE A 71 -7.30 18.48 -10.63
C ILE A 71 -7.55 18.01 -9.18
N ALA A 72 -7.75 18.94 -8.24
CA ALA A 72 -8.00 18.60 -6.83
C ALA A 72 -9.26 17.74 -6.62
N ARG A 73 -10.34 17.97 -7.39
CA ARG A 73 -11.58 17.18 -7.24
C ARG A 73 -11.39 15.74 -7.73
N ALA A 74 -10.73 15.54 -8.87
CA ALA A 74 -10.45 14.21 -9.40
C ALA A 74 -9.51 13.43 -8.47
N GLU A 75 -8.50 14.10 -7.90
CA GLU A 75 -7.61 13.52 -6.90
C GLU A 75 -8.34 13.15 -5.61
N LEU A 76 -9.23 14.02 -5.12
CA LEU A 76 -10.05 13.74 -3.94
C LEU A 76 -10.95 12.53 -4.14
N LEU A 77 -11.57 12.38 -5.31
CA LEU A 77 -12.38 11.20 -5.64
C LEU A 77 -11.55 9.92 -5.69
N LYS A 78 -10.34 9.97 -6.26
CA LYS A 78 -9.41 8.83 -6.26
C LYS A 78 -8.97 8.45 -4.85
N LEU A 79 -8.63 9.43 -4.02
CA LEU A 79 -8.27 9.22 -2.62
C LEU A 79 -9.44 8.62 -1.83
N LEU A 80 -10.66 9.14 -2.02
CA LEU A 80 -11.85 8.61 -1.37
C LEU A 80 -12.14 7.17 -1.82
N GLY A 81 -11.97 6.87 -3.11
CA GLY A 81 -12.07 5.51 -3.65
C GLY A 81 -11.04 4.56 -3.04
N LEU A 82 -9.79 5.00 -2.89
CA LEU A 82 -8.74 4.24 -2.21
C LEU A 82 -9.11 3.95 -0.75
N ILE A 83 -9.57 4.95 -0.01
CA ILE A 83 -9.98 4.77 1.39
C ILE A 83 -11.17 3.81 1.47
N ALA A 84 -12.16 3.95 0.57
CA ALA A 84 -13.33 3.11 0.55
C ALA A 84 -13.00 1.64 0.27
N ILE A 85 -12.13 1.35 -0.71
CA ILE A 85 -11.74 -0.05 -1.00
C ILE A 85 -10.90 -0.66 0.12
N CYS A 86 -9.99 0.11 0.72
CA CYS A 86 -9.21 -0.34 1.89
C CYS A 86 -10.12 -0.64 3.09
N ALA A 87 -11.08 0.24 3.37
CA ALA A 87 -12.06 0.05 4.43
C ALA A 87 -12.97 -1.15 4.14
N ALA A 88 -13.42 -1.31 2.89
CA ALA A 88 -14.25 -2.44 2.49
C ALA A 88 -13.53 -3.78 2.72
N TYR A 89 -12.26 -3.86 2.34
CA TYR A 89 -11.41 -5.03 2.60
C TYR A 89 -11.29 -5.32 4.10
N ALA A 90 -10.88 -4.33 4.90
CA ALA A 90 -10.61 -4.51 6.32
C ALA A 90 -11.87 -4.81 7.16
N LEU A 91 -13.00 -4.17 6.85
CA LEU A 91 -14.21 -4.25 7.67
C LEU A 91 -15.15 -5.39 7.25
N PHE A 92 -15.20 -5.73 5.97
CA PHE A 92 -16.18 -6.70 5.46
C PHE A 92 -15.55 -8.01 4.99
N LEU A 93 -14.37 -7.97 4.39
CA LEU A 93 -13.81 -9.14 3.73
C LEU A 93 -12.96 -9.99 4.68
N VAL A 94 -12.10 -9.32 5.45
CA VAL A 94 -11.25 -9.96 6.47
C VAL A 94 -12.13 -10.60 7.55
N GLY A 95 -11.99 -11.92 7.72
CA GLY A 95 -12.74 -12.70 8.72
C GLY A 95 -14.10 -13.26 8.26
N ARG A 96 -14.56 -12.94 7.04
CA ARG A 96 -15.77 -13.55 6.46
C ARG A 96 -15.49 -14.62 5.40
N ILE A 97 -14.40 -14.47 4.67
CA ILE A 97 -13.93 -15.42 3.67
C ILE A 97 -12.47 -15.76 3.93
N HIS A 98 -12.01 -16.88 3.35
CA HIS A 98 -10.62 -17.35 3.48
C HIS A 98 -9.63 -16.22 3.13
N PHE A 99 -8.66 -15.98 4.01
CA PHE A 99 -7.76 -14.81 3.92
C PHE A 99 -7.06 -14.66 2.56
N TRP A 100 -6.64 -15.77 1.96
CA TRP A 100 -6.05 -15.79 0.62
C TRP A 100 -6.97 -15.19 -0.44
N ALA A 101 -8.23 -15.62 -0.46
CA ALA A 101 -9.23 -15.14 -1.40
C ALA A 101 -9.56 -13.67 -1.15
N ALA A 102 -9.63 -13.26 0.13
CA ALA A 102 -9.84 -11.86 0.48
C ALA A 102 -8.72 -10.96 -0.05
N SER A 103 -7.46 -11.34 0.19
CA SER A 103 -6.28 -10.59 -0.22
C SER A 103 -6.18 -10.51 -1.75
N SER A 104 -6.40 -11.63 -2.44
CA SER A 104 -6.41 -11.65 -3.91
C SER A 104 -7.54 -10.80 -4.48
N LEU A 105 -8.76 -10.89 -3.94
CA LEU A 105 -9.87 -10.08 -4.43
C LEU A 105 -9.61 -8.57 -4.23
N PHE A 106 -9.03 -8.19 -3.10
CA PHE A 106 -8.63 -6.82 -2.83
C PHE A 106 -7.59 -6.32 -3.84
N VAL A 107 -6.49 -7.04 -4.03
CA VAL A 107 -5.42 -6.66 -4.97
C VAL A 107 -5.95 -6.59 -6.41
N ALA A 108 -6.76 -7.56 -6.82
CA ALA A 108 -7.36 -7.56 -8.16
C ALA A 108 -8.29 -6.37 -8.36
N SER A 109 -9.18 -6.10 -7.41
CA SER A 109 -10.11 -4.96 -7.45
C SER A 109 -9.36 -3.63 -7.46
N PHE A 110 -8.29 -3.52 -6.67
CA PHE A 110 -7.43 -2.35 -6.63
C PHE A 110 -6.78 -2.10 -7.99
N ILE A 111 -6.10 -3.10 -8.56
CA ILE A 111 -5.45 -2.97 -9.88
C ILE A 111 -6.51 -2.60 -10.93
N ILE A 112 -7.63 -3.31 -10.96
CA ILE A 112 -8.68 -3.05 -11.96
C ILE A 112 -9.22 -1.64 -11.83
N ILE A 113 -9.58 -1.16 -10.63
CA ILE A 113 -10.18 0.16 -10.45
C ILE A 113 -9.19 1.28 -10.80
N PHE A 114 -7.92 1.14 -10.42
CA PHE A 114 -6.93 2.21 -10.58
C PHE A 114 -6.20 2.21 -11.92
N GLU A 115 -6.06 1.06 -12.57
CA GLU A 115 -5.44 0.95 -13.90
C GLU A 115 -6.48 1.04 -15.03
N PHE A 116 -7.78 0.92 -14.72
CA PHE A 116 -8.82 1.03 -15.73
C PHE A 116 -8.89 2.45 -16.30
N SER A 117 -8.81 2.51 -17.63
CA SER A 117 -8.89 3.76 -18.40
C SER A 117 -10.01 3.67 -19.42
N SER A 118 -10.89 4.68 -19.45
CA SER A 118 -12.16 4.70 -20.21
C SER A 118 -12.01 4.72 -21.75
N GLY A 119 -10.82 4.48 -22.30
CA GLY A 119 -10.55 4.40 -23.74
C GLY A 119 -9.87 3.09 -24.18
N MET A 120 -9.80 2.09 -23.31
CA MET A 120 -9.00 0.88 -23.57
C MET A 120 -9.68 -0.05 -24.61
N PRO A 121 -8.96 -0.53 -25.64
CA PRO A 121 -9.50 -1.52 -26.56
C PRO A 121 -9.77 -2.84 -25.82
N ARG A 122 -10.83 -3.58 -26.21
CA ARG A 122 -11.26 -4.83 -25.55
C ARG A 122 -10.13 -5.83 -25.28
N ARG A 123 -9.17 -5.94 -26.21
CA ARG A 123 -8.00 -6.83 -26.08
C ARG A 123 -7.06 -6.37 -24.96
N ALA A 124 -6.81 -5.07 -24.85
CA ALA A 124 -5.98 -4.53 -23.78
C ALA A 124 -6.67 -4.66 -22.42
N LEU A 125 -8.00 -4.47 -22.36
CA LEU A 125 -8.77 -4.69 -21.13
C LEU A 125 -8.66 -6.14 -20.66
N PHE A 126 -8.76 -7.10 -21.57
CA PHE A 126 -8.59 -8.52 -21.25
C PHE A 126 -7.19 -8.82 -20.70
N PHE A 127 -6.13 -8.32 -21.34
CA PHE A 127 -4.76 -8.52 -20.85
C PHE A 127 -4.50 -7.84 -19.50
N MET A 128 -5.09 -6.66 -19.29
CA MET A 128 -5.01 -5.95 -18.01
C MET A 128 -5.68 -6.77 -16.90
N ILE A 129 -6.91 -7.24 -17.12
CA ILE A 129 -7.62 -8.09 -16.14
C ILE A 129 -6.85 -9.39 -15.89
N ALA A 130 -6.36 -10.05 -16.94
CA ALA A 130 -5.59 -11.28 -16.79
C ALA A 130 -4.32 -11.07 -15.94
N ARG A 131 -3.57 -9.99 -16.20
CA ARG A 131 -2.39 -9.61 -15.40
C ARG A 131 -2.78 -9.28 -13.96
N ALA A 132 -3.86 -8.52 -13.77
CA ALA A 132 -4.36 -8.17 -12.44
C ALA A 132 -4.69 -9.42 -11.63
N VAL A 133 -5.37 -10.41 -12.24
CA VAL A 133 -5.70 -11.68 -11.58
C VAL A 133 -4.44 -12.47 -11.24
N ILE A 134 -3.48 -12.58 -12.17
CA ILE A 134 -2.23 -13.31 -11.92
C ILE A 134 -1.45 -12.67 -10.76
N ILE A 135 -1.27 -11.35 -10.79
CA ILE A 135 -0.59 -10.61 -9.72
C ILE A 135 -1.35 -10.81 -8.40
N ALA A 136 -2.67 -10.66 -8.40
CA ALA A 136 -3.49 -10.79 -7.20
C ALA A 136 -3.44 -12.18 -6.56
N VAL A 137 -3.47 -13.24 -7.38
CA VAL A 137 -3.37 -14.63 -6.91
C VAL A 137 -1.98 -14.88 -6.33
N ALA A 138 -0.93 -14.45 -7.02
CA ALA A 138 0.44 -14.60 -6.55
C ALA A 138 0.68 -13.83 -5.24
N PHE A 139 0.23 -12.58 -5.17
CA PHE A 139 0.41 -11.71 -4.01
C PHE A 139 -0.44 -12.16 -2.82
N GLY A 140 -1.70 -12.56 -3.04
CA GLY A 140 -2.54 -13.14 -1.99
C GLY A 140 -1.97 -14.45 -1.46
N GLY A 141 -1.39 -15.28 -2.33
CA GLY A 141 -0.62 -16.48 -1.98
C GLY A 141 0.57 -16.16 -1.09
N ALA A 142 1.43 -15.26 -1.54
CA ALA A 142 2.61 -14.83 -0.80
C ALA A 142 2.25 -14.22 0.56
N LEU A 143 1.19 -13.40 0.63
CA LEU A 143 0.71 -12.84 1.90
C LEU A 143 0.20 -13.94 2.84
N SER A 144 -0.57 -14.89 2.34
CA SER A 144 -1.09 -16.00 3.16
C SER A 144 0.06 -16.83 3.73
N TYR A 145 1.03 -17.18 2.89
CA TYR A 145 2.26 -17.86 3.31
C TYR A 145 3.04 -17.04 4.35
N LEU A 146 3.19 -15.73 4.13
CA LEU A 146 3.86 -14.85 5.07
C LEU A 146 3.15 -14.82 6.44
N PHE A 147 1.82 -14.76 6.46
CA PHE A 147 1.07 -14.73 7.71
C PHE A 147 1.04 -16.08 8.43
N GLU A 148 0.82 -17.17 7.70
CA GLU A 148 0.73 -18.51 8.28
C GLU A 148 2.10 -19.04 8.71
N ASP A 149 3.12 -18.93 7.86
CA ASP A 149 4.43 -19.56 8.10
C ASP A 149 5.44 -18.60 8.73
N LEU A 150 5.45 -17.32 8.33
CA LEU A 150 6.42 -16.35 8.88
C LEU A 150 5.91 -15.68 10.16
N PHE A 151 4.63 -15.33 10.22
CA PHE A 151 4.02 -14.71 11.40
C PHE A 151 3.30 -15.70 12.32
N LEU A 152 3.17 -16.98 11.94
CA LEU A 152 2.49 -18.03 12.73
C LEU A 152 1.05 -17.64 13.13
N VAL A 153 0.39 -16.86 12.28
CA VAL A 153 -0.99 -16.39 12.48
C VAL A 153 -1.94 -17.43 11.88
N ARG A 154 -2.86 -17.93 12.69
CA ARG A 154 -3.96 -18.77 12.18
C ARG A 154 -4.95 -17.89 11.44
N LEU A 155 -4.97 -18.02 10.13
CA LEU A 155 -5.89 -17.31 9.26
C LEU A 155 -7.24 -18.06 9.22
N PRO A 156 -8.39 -17.35 9.24
CA PRO A 156 -9.71 -17.93 9.00
C PRO A 156 -9.96 -18.21 7.51
#